data_AF-A0A9P4IJQ7-F1
#
_entry.id   AF-A0A9P4IJQ7-F1
#
_cell.length_a   1.000
_cell.length_b   1.000
_cell.length_c   1.000
_cell.angle_alpha   90.00
_cell.angle_beta   90.00
_cell.angle_gamma   90.00
#
_symmetry.space_group_name_H-M   'P 1'
#
loop_
_entity.id
_entity.type
_entity.pdbx_description
1 polymer ?
#
loop_
_entity_poly.entity_id
_entity_poly.type
_entity_poly.pdbx_seq_one_letter_code
_entity_poly.pdbx_strand_id
1 'polypeptide(L)' 'MFRKFIYIEYYEENDRHWAENPSLQDHADHCVDILRQVLMCNSDTGLIMYHWFKGRPAPMPDFSTVYSTRAGILMQF' A
#
# COMPACT_ATOMS: atom_id res chain seq x y z
N MET A 1 3.04 1.02 13.63
CA MET A 1 2.69 -0.34 14.09
C MET A 1 3.40 -1.38 13.22
N PHE A 2 3.09 -1.49 11.93
CA PHE A 2 3.68 -2.49 11.03
C PHE A 2 5.21 -2.42 10.86
N ARG A 3 5.78 -1.21 10.80
CA ARG A 3 7.25 -1.03 10.81
C ARG A 3 7.91 -1.65 12.05
N LYS A 4 7.29 -1.55 13.22
CA LYS A 4 7.86 -2.11 14.45
C LYS A 4 7.80 -3.64 14.44
N PHE A 5 6.75 -4.20 13.85
CA PHE A 5 6.61 -5.65 13.64
C PHE A 5 7.73 -6.22 12.75
N ILE A 6 7.99 -5.62 11.58
CA ILE A 6 9.05 -6.11 10.66
C ILE A 6 10.44 -6.03 11.31
N TYR A 7 10.66 -5.04 12.18
CA TYR A 7 11.94 -4.79 12.83
C TYR A 7 11.84 -5.03 14.35
N ILE A 8 11.20 -6.14 14.75
CA ILE A 8 10.91 -6.40 16.16
C ILE A 8 12.20 -6.42 17.01
N GLU A 9 13.25 -7.05 16.48
CA GLU A 9 14.59 -7.15 17.09
C GLU A 9 15.21 -5.76 17.33
N TYR A 10 14.94 -4.79 16.46
CA TYR A 10 15.44 -3.42 16.63
C TYR A 10 14.66 -2.64 17.70
N TYR A 11 13.39 -2.97 17.91
CA TYR A 11 12.52 -2.26 18.86
C TYR A 11 12.34 -2.98 20.19
N GLU A 12 12.82 -4.21 20.34
CA GLU A 12 12.54 -5.07 21.50
C GLU A 12 12.97 -4.43 22.84
N GLU A 13 14.10 -3.74 22.87
CA GLU A 13 14.60 -3.10 24.09
C GLU A 13 13.75 -1.89 24.51
N ASN A 14 13.24 -1.12 23.53
CA ASN A 14 12.53 0.13 23.76
C ASN A 14 10.99 -0.03 23.78
N ASP A 15 10.48 -1.15 23.26
CA ASP A 15 9.06 -1.43 23.12
C ASP A 15 8.80 -2.93 23.30
N ARG A 16 9.01 -3.39 24.54
CA ARG A 16 8.86 -4.79 24.95
C ARG A 16 7.44 -5.35 24.75
N HIS A 17 6.45 -4.48 24.57
CA HIS A 17 5.06 -4.89 24.32
C HIS A 17 4.95 -5.87 23.15
N TRP A 18 5.76 -5.70 22.11
CA TRP A 18 5.80 -6.58 20.94
C TRP A 18 6.49 -7.92 21.24
N ALA A 19 7.55 -7.91 22.04
CA ALA A 19 8.28 -9.12 22.43
C ALA A 19 7.52 -9.96 23.47
N GLU A 20 6.72 -9.32 24.33
CA GLU A 20 6.00 -9.97 25.43
C GLU A 20 4.60 -10.48 25.02
N ASN A 21 4.09 -10.08 23.85
CA ASN A 21 2.77 -10.47 23.36
C ASN A 21 2.90 -11.19 22.01
N PRO A 22 3.20 -12.50 22.00
CA PRO A 22 3.38 -13.27 20.76
C PRO A 22 2.13 -13.26 19.85
N SER A 23 0.93 -13.05 20.41
CA SER A 23 -0.30 -12.91 19.63
C SER A 23 -0.31 -11.70 18.69
N LEU A 24 0.51 -10.67 18.94
CA LEU A 24 0.65 -9.52 18.05
C LEU A 24 1.35 -9.88 16.75
N GLN A 25 2.22 -10.89 16.77
CA GLN A 25 2.86 -11.42 15.55
C GLN A 25 1.83 -12.14 14.70
N ASP A 26 1.07 -13.07 15.27
CA ASP A 26 -0.04 -13.75 14.57
C ASP A 26 -1.06 -12.74 14.03
N HIS A 27 -1.38 -11.69 14.80
CA HIS A 27 -2.27 -10.65 14.36
C HIS A 27 -1.70 -9.84 13.17
N ALA A 28 -0.43 -9.47 13.22
CA ALA A 28 0.20 -8.76 12.11
C ALA A 28 0.24 -9.63 10.85
N ASP A 29 0.59 -10.92 10.97
CA ASP A 29 0.67 -11.85 9.85
C ASP A 29 -0.69 -12.08 9.18
N HIS A 30 -1.75 -12.34 9.97
CA HIS A 30 -3.08 -12.53 9.40
C HIS A 30 -3.59 -11.26 8.69
N CYS A 31 -3.31 -10.07 9.26
CA CYS A 31 -3.72 -8.81 8.66
C CYS A 31 -3.02 -8.59 7.31
N VAL A 32 -1.73 -8.90 7.25
CA VAL A 32 -0.95 -8.80 6.00
C VAL A 32 -1.49 -9.74 4.95
N ASP A 33 -1.81 -10.98 5.32
CA ASP A 33 -2.34 -11.92 4.34
C ASP A 33 -3.72 -11.47 3.83
N ILE A 34 -4.61 -10.98 4.71
CA ILE A 34 -5.90 -10.41 4.28
C ILE A 34 -5.69 -9.21 3.35
N LEU A 35 -4.82 -8.27 3.71
CA LEU A 35 -4.51 -7.11 2.87
C LEU A 35 -3.94 -7.54 1.52
N ARG A 36 -3.05 -8.54 1.50
CA ARG A 36 -2.50 -9.11 0.27
C ARG A 36 -3.58 -9.75 -0.58
N GLN A 37 -4.48 -10.54 0.01
CA GLN A 37 -5.61 -11.15 -0.70
C GLN A 37 -6.51 -10.10 -1.33
N VAL A 38 -6.91 -9.08 -0.57
CA VAL A 38 -7.77 -7.99 -1.07
C VAL A 38 -7.07 -7.21 -2.18
N LEU A 39 -5.80 -6.88 -2.02
CA LEU A 39 -5.01 -6.17 -3.03
C LEU A 39 -4.82 -6.98 -4.30
N MET A 40 -4.61 -8.30 -4.23
CA MET A 40 -4.52 -9.14 -5.43
C MET A 40 -5.86 -9.24 -6.17
N CYS A 41 -6.97 -9.29 -5.44
CA CYS A 41 -8.30 -9.41 -6.04
C CYS A 41 -8.83 -8.07 -6.58
N ASN A 42 -8.38 -6.95 -6.01
CA ASN A 42 -8.85 -5.61 -6.34
C ASN A 42 -7.69 -4.70 -6.78
N SER A 43 -6.63 -5.29 -7.36
CA SER A 43 -5.47 -4.52 -7.79
C SER A 43 -5.88 -3.55 -8.88
N ASP A 44 -5.56 -2.27 -8.69
CA ASP A 44 -5.62 -1.31 -9.77
C ASP A 44 -4.56 -1.66 -10.82
N THR A 45 -5.00 -1.92 -12.05
CA THR A 45 -4.12 -2.19 -13.21
C THR A 45 -3.93 -0.94 -14.07
N GLY A 46 -4.34 0.23 -13.57
CA GLY A 46 -4.16 1.51 -14.21
C GLY A 46 -2.68 1.82 -14.46
N LEU A 47 -2.42 2.42 -15.61
CA LEU A 47 -1.08 2.89 -15.96
C LEU A 47 -0.87 4.29 -15.38
N ILE A 48 0.14 4.44 -14.53
CA ILE A 48 0.62 5.76 -14.09
C ILE A 48 1.62 6.26 -15.15
N MET A 49 1.22 7.28 -15.90
CA MET A 49 2.09 7.93 -16.87
C MET A 49 3.05 8.88 -16.16
N TYR A 50 4.24 9.07 -16.72
CA TYR A 50 5.22 10.03 -16.23
C TYR A 50 5.41 11.14 -17.25
N HIS A 51 5.31 12.40 -16.81
CA HIS A 51 5.45 13.57 -17.68
C HIS A 51 6.60 14.47 -17.24
N TRP A 52 7.29 15.02 -18.24
CA TRP A 52 8.34 16.02 -18.04
C TRP A 52 7.74 17.41 -17.92
N PHE A 53 8.04 18.09 -16.82
CA PHE A 53 7.64 19.48 -16.58
C PHE A 53 8.84 20.41 -16.73
N LYS A 54 8.63 21.57 -17.36
CA LYS A 54 9.69 22.58 -17.49
C LYS A 54 10.23 22.97 -16.11
N GLY A 55 11.55 22.87 -15.93
CA GLY A 55 12.22 23.21 -14.68
C GLY A 55 12.33 22.07 -13.66
N ARG A 56 11.86 20.85 -13.98
CA ARG A 56 12.14 19.67 -13.15
C ARG A 56 13.23 18.79 -13.78
N PRO A 57 14.17 18.26 -12.97
CA PRO A 57 15.28 17.43 -13.47
C PRO A 57 14.86 15.99 -13.80
N ALA A 58 13.65 15.59 -13.42
CA ALA A 58 13.11 14.25 -13.62
C ALA A 58 11.60 14.32 -13.94
N PRO A 59 11.04 13.33 -14.66
CA PRO A 59 9.62 13.29 -14.94
C PRO A 59 8.85 12.97 -13.66
N MET A 60 7.67 13.57 -13.52
CA MET A 60 6.80 13.35 -12.36
C MET A 60 5.64 12.43 -12.76
N PRO A 61 5.17 11.57 -11.85
CA PRO A 61 3.99 10.76 -12.09
C PRO A 61 2.74 11.63 -12.24
N ASP A 62 1.92 11.29 -13.23
CA ASP A 62 0.61 11.87 -13.46
C ASP A 62 -0.47 10.93 -12.94
N PHE A 63 -1.16 11.40 -11.90
CA PHE A 63 -2.25 10.68 -11.25
C PHE A 63 -3.65 11.15 -11.73
N SER A 64 -3.70 11.99 -12.77
CA SER A 64 -4.96 12.49 -13.34
C SER A 64 -5.65 11.53 -14.30
N THR A 65 -4.97 10.44 -14.68
CA THR A 65 -5.57 9.37 -15.48
C THR A 65 -6.77 8.77 -14.76
N VAL A 66 -7.96 9.00 -15.30
CA VAL A 66 -9.20 8.40 -14.82
C VAL A 66 -9.20 6.92 -15.21
N TYR A 67 -9.15 6.06 -14.21
CA TYR A 67 -9.23 4.62 -14.39
C TYR A 67 -10.69 4.21 -14.69
N SER A 68 -10.94 3.68 -15.89
CA SER A 68 -12.22 3.06 -16.22
C SER A 68 -12.14 1.56 -15.90
N THR A 69 -12.48 1.17 -14.68
CA THR A 69 -12.92 -0.21 -14.44
C THR A 69 -14.34 -0.37 -14.95
N ARG A 70 -14.62 -1.52 -15.57
CA ARG A 70 -15.96 -1.95 -15.98
C ARG A 70 -16.92 -1.98 -14.77
N ALA A 71 -17.55 -0.85 -14.49
CA ALA A 71 -18.80 -0.74 -13.76
C ALA A 71 -19.57 0.44 -14.36
N GLY A 72 -20.31 0.17 -15.42
CA GLY A 72 -21.23 1.14 -16.03
C GLY A 72 -20.58 2.01 -17.09
N ILE A 73 -20.88 1.67 -18.35
CA ILE A 73 -21.23 2.68 -19.33
C ILE A 73 -22.19 3.66 -18.64
N LEU A 74 -21.75 4.89 -18.34
CA LEU A 74 -22.56 6.10 -18.45
C LEU A 74 -21.59 7.28 -18.59
N MET A 75 -21.18 7.48 -19.84
CA MET A 75 -20.85 8.79 -20.38
C MET A 75 -22.02 9.76 -20.21
N GLN A 76 -21.68 11.05 -20.23
CA GLN A 76 -22.52 12.25 -20.28
C GLN A 76 -23.18 12.66 -18.94
N PHE A 77 -22.57 13.65 -18.28
CA PHE A 77 -22.98 15.06 -18.44
C PHE A 77 -21.75 15.96 -18.54
#